data_AF-A0A5Y9Q268-F1
#
_entry.id   AF-A0A5Y9Q268-F1
#
_cell.length_a   1.000
_cell.length_b   1.000
_cell.length_c   1.000
_cell.angle_alpha   90.00
_cell.angle_beta   90.00
_cell.angle_gamma   90.00
#
_symmetry.space_group_name_H-M   'P 1'
#
loop_
_entity.id
_entity.type
_entity.pdbx_description
1 polymer ?
#
loop_
_entity_poly.entity_id
_entity_poly.type
_entity_poly.pdbx_seq_one_letter_code
_entity_poly.pdbx_strand_id
1 'polypeptide(L)'
;MKYDYLKFSLEDITIDPDKPEKLTFDERYSSIYLNCLNKKTVYKVIGTSRLQFYKDDKLSIPTPGVFILPGEYVEVEDSSGSTSYVKYQARNGTVYSSWIDSSRIQEITLGTIKN
;
A
#
# COMPACT_ATOMS: atom_id res chain seq x y z
N MET A 1 -4.27 3.30 -36.55
CA MET A 1 -3.45 4.43 -36.04
C MET A 1 -2.02 3.92 -35.88
N LYS A 2 -1.06 4.43 -36.65
CA LYS A 2 0.37 4.16 -36.41
C LYS A 2 0.87 5.23 -35.44
N TYR A 3 1.37 4.81 -34.29
CA TYR A 3 1.92 5.73 -33.30
C TYR A 3 3.28 6.24 -33.79
N ASP A 4 3.43 7.56 -33.82
CA ASP A 4 4.66 8.22 -34.23
C ASP A 4 5.54 8.45 -32.99
N TYR A 5 6.35 7.45 -32.69
CA TYR A 5 7.21 7.40 -31.51
C TYR A 5 8.27 8.52 -31.48
N LEU A 6 8.62 9.09 -32.64
CA LEU A 6 9.62 10.15 -32.73
C LEU A 6 9.10 11.49 -32.23
N LYS A 7 7.80 11.75 -32.36
CA LYS A 7 7.19 13.03 -31.99
C LYS A 7 7.06 13.20 -30.48
N PHE A 8 6.86 12.11 -29.73
CA PHE A 8 6.78 12.12 -28.27
C PHE A 8 8.13 11.98 -27.57
N SER A 9 9.16 11.47 -28.26
CA SER A 9 10.52 11.36 -27.73
C SER A 9 11.17 12.73 -27.42
N LEU A 10 10.67 13.82 -28.00
CA LEU A 10 11.24 15.16 -27.83
C LEU A 10 10.60 15.96 -26.68
N GLU A 11 9.52 15.45 -26.08
CA GLU A 11 8.81 16.09 -24.96
C GLU A 11 9.00 15.35 -23.63
N ASP A 12 9.67 14.19 -23.65
CA ASP A 12 9.97 13.40 -22.47
C ASP A 12 11.42 13.64 -21.99
N ILE A 13 11.58 14.64 -21.11
CA ILE A 13 12.87 14.98 -20.48
C ILE A 13 13.32 13.97 -19.41
N THR A 14 12.54 12.91 -19.14
CA THR A 14 12.88 11.88 -18.13
C THR A 14 13.70 10.74 -18.70
N ILE A 15 13.88 10.71 -20.03
CA ILE A 15 14.58 9.66 -20.76
C ILE A 15 15.80 10.29 -21.45
N ASP A 16 16.76 10.82 -20.69
CA ASP A 16 18.12 10.99 -21.20
C ASP A 16 18.78 9.59 -21.18
N PRO A 17 18.97 8.90 -22.33
CA PRO A 17 19.55 7.56 -22.36
C PRO A 17 21.01 7.55 -21.88
N ASP A 18 21.71 8.69 -21.94
CA ASP A 18 23.09 8.85 -21.45
C ASP A 18 23.12 9.19 -19.94
N LYS A 19 22.00 9.67 -19.38
CA LYS A 19 21.82 10.00 -17.96
C LYS A 19 20.43 9.60 -17.44
N PRO A 20 20.14 8.29 -17.38
CA PRO A 20 18.82 7.84 -16.94
C PRO A 20 18.58 8.29 -15.49
N GLU A 21 17.40 8.86 -15.24
CA GLU A 21 16.97 9.15 -13.88
C GLU A 21 16.69 7.82 -13.16
N LYS A 22 17.58 7.45 -12.23
CA LYS A 22 17.43 6.19 -11.49
C LYS A 22 16.34 6.37 -10.43
N LEU A 23 15.12 6.00 -10.78
CA LEU A 23 14.03 5.90 -9.82
C LEU A 23 14.38 4.85 -8.76
N THR A 24 14.34 5.25 -7.49
CA THR A 24 14.52 4.33 -6.37
C THR A 24 13.19 3.70 -6.01
N PHE A 25 13.12 2.38 -6.05
CA PHE A 25 11.95 1.65 -5.59
C PHE A 25 11.93 1.60 -4.06
N ASP A 26 10.77 1.91 -3.47
CA ASP A 26 10.56 1.74 -2.04
C ASP A 26 10.15 0.28 -1.75
N GLU A 27 11.12 -0.51 -1.30
CA GLU A 27 10.99 -1.94 -1.02
C GLU A 27 9.85 -2.29 -0.04
N ARG A 28 9.35 -1.31 0.73
CA ARG A 28 8.19 -1.49 1.62
C ARG A 28 6.93 -1.88 0.86
N TYR A 29 6.83 -1.47 -0.40
CA TYR A 29 5.67 -1.78 -1.23
C TYR A 29 5.86 -3.08 -2.03
N SER A 30 7.03 -3.72 -2.00
CA SER A 30 7.32 -4.95 -2.77
C SER A 30 6.24 -6.02 -2.62
N SER A 31 5.84 -6.32 -1.38
CA SER A 31 4.79 -7.30 -1.06
C SER A 31 3.41 -6.86 -1.60
N ILE A 32 3.11 -5.57 -1.54
CA ILE A 32 1.85 -4.99 -2.04
C ILE A 32 1.79 -5.09 -3.57
N TYR A 33 2.88 -4.73 -4.26
CA TYR A 33 2.98 -4.89 -5.71
C TYR A 33 2.86 -6.37 -6.11
N LEU A 34 3.53 -7.27 -5.40
CA LEU A 34 3.44 -8.71 -5.67
C LEU A 34 2.01 -9.23 -5.42
N ASN A 35 1.35 -8.79 -4.35
CA ASN A 35 -0.04 -9.15 -4.06
C ASN A 35 -0.97 -8.66 -5.17
N CYS A 36 -0.81 -7.41 -5.61
CA CYS A 36 -1.52 -6.85 -6.74
C CYS A 36 -1.31 -7.67 -8.03
N LEU A 37 -0.06 -7.99 -8.37
CA LEU A 37 0.27 -8.79 -9.56
C LEU A 37 -0.35 -10.20 -9.50
N ASN A 38 -0.41 -10.78 -8.31
CA ASN A 38 -1.02 -12.08 -8.07
C ASN A 38 -2.55 -12.02 -7.87
N LYS A 39 -3.17 -10.87 -8.14
CA LYS A 39 -4.63 -10.65 -7.98
C LYS A 39 -5.12 -10.94 -6.55
N LYS A 40 -4.26 -10.81 -5.55
CA LYS A 40 -4.65 -10.79 -4.15
C LYS A 40 -5.21 -9.42 -3.80
N THR A 41 -6.18 -9.40 -2.91
CA THR A 41 -6.76 -8.16 -2.41
C THR A 41 -5.72 -7.33 -1.68
N VAL A 42 -5.69 -6.03 -1.97
CA VAL A 42 -4.79 -5.06 -1.35
C VAL A 42 -5.63 -4.03 -0.60
N TYR A 43 -5.18 -3.62 0.59
CA TYR A 43 -5.88 -2.64 1.41
C TYR A 43 -5.01 -1.42 1.66
N LYS A 44 -5.65 -0.25 1.63
CA LYS A 44 -5.03 1.05 1.96
C LYS A 44 -5.64 1.62 3.23
N VAL A 45 -4.80 2.15 4.10
CA VAL A 45 -5.24 2.86 5.30
C VAL A 45 -5.82 4.22 4.92
N ILE A 46 -7.01 4.52 5.42
CA ILE A 46 -7.77 5.75 5.16
C ILE A 46 -8.03 6.56 6.44
N GLY A 47 -8.57 7.77 6.27
CA GLY A 47 -8.84 8.73 7.34
C GLY A 47 -7.73 9.77 7.51
N THR A 48 -7.80 10.55 8.58
CA THR A 48 -6.92 11.73 8.80
C THR A 48 -5.92 11.55 9.94
N SER A 49 -6.07 10.50 10.77
CA SER A 49 -5.26 10.27 11.96
C SER A 49 -4.49 8.95 11.90
N ARG A 50 -3.51 8.80 12.79
CA ARG A 50 -2.77 7.56 13.01
C ARG A 50 -3.73 6.41 13.31
N LEU A 51 -3.53 5.29 12.63
CA LEU A 51 -4.26 4.05 12.89
C LEU A 51 -3.55 3.27 13.99
N GLN A 52 -4.24 3.10 15.12
CA GLN A 52 -3.73 2.44 16.32
C GLN A 52 -3.75 0.91 16.17
N PHE A 53 -2.70 0.26 16.66
CA PHE A 53 -2.66 -1.20 16.81
C PHE A 53 -3.22 -1.67 18.15
N TYR A 54 -3.85 -2.83 18.14
CA TYR A 54 -4.42 -3.48 19.31
C TYR A 54 -3.97 -4.94 19.40
N LYS A 55 -3.86 -5.43 20.65
CA LYS A 55 -3.46 -6.83 20.93
C LYS A 55 -4.61 -7.83 20.75
N ASP A 56 -5.84 -7.34 20.74
CA ASP A 56 -7.07 -8.14 20.69
C ASP A 56 -8.06 -7.58 19.66
N ASP A 57 -8.95 -8.45 19.21
CA ASP A 57 -10.01 -8.18 18.23
C ASP A 57 -11.19 -7.37 18.81
N LYS A 58 -11.15 -7.03 20.10
CA LYS A 58 -12.13 -6.12 20.74
C LYS A 58 -11.62 -4.68 20.79
N LEU A 59 -10.42 -4.43 20.27
CA LEU A 59 -9.72 -3.14 20.33
C LEU A 59 -9.61 -2.60 21.76
N SER A 60 -9.47 -3.49 22.74
CA SER A 60 -9.48 -3.11 24.15
C SER A 60 -8.09 -2.75 24.69
N ILE A 61 -7.03 -3.38 24.16
CA ILE A 61 -5.66 -3.18 24.61
C ILE A 61 -4.81 -2.56 23.50
N PRO A 62 -4.58 -1.23 23.50
CA PRO A 62 -3.75 -0.57 22.50
C PRO A 62 -2.28 -0.93 22.67
N THR A 63 -1.59 -1.13 21.55
CA THR A 63 -0.13 -1.33 21.48
C THR A 63 0.58 0.03 21.43
N PRO A 64 1.33 0.42 22.47
CA PRO A 64 1.97 1.73 22.52
C PRO A 64 3.10 1.84 21.48
N GLY A 65 3.26 3.04 20.92
CA GLY A 65 4.41 3.41 20.10
C GLY A 65 4.40 2.89 18.65
N VAL A 66 3.39 2.12 18.25
CA VAL A 66 3.27 1.59 16.88
C VAL A 66 1.91 1.95 16.30
N PHE A 67 1.93 2.57 15.11
CA PHE A 67 0.74 2.99 14.39
C PHE A 67 1.01 3.03 12.89
N ILE A 68 -0.05 3.02 12.08
CA ILE A 68 0.03 3.19 10.64
C ILE A 68 -0.44 4.59 10.24
N LEU A 69 0.20 5.20 9.25
CA LEU A 69 -0.24 6.48 8.71
C LEU A 69 -1.26 6.28 7.58
N PRO A 70 -2.26 7.18 7.43
CA PRO A 70 -3.12 7.18 6.25
C PRO A 70 -2.30 7.22 4.96
N GLY A 71 -2.73 6.44 3.96
CA GLY A 71 -2.04 6.29 2.69
C GLY A 71 -1.09 5.09 2.61
N GLU A 72 -0.69 4.52 3.74
CA GLU A 72 0.10 3.29 3.78
C GLU A 72 -0.79 2.06 3.50
N TYR A 73 -0.16 0.93 3.21
CA TYR A 73 -0.83 -0.29 2.76
C TYR A 73 -0.63 -1.41 3.77
N VAL A 74 -1.61 -2.29 3.84
CA VAL A 74 -1.60 -3.45 4.73
C VAL A 74 -2.06 -4.70 4.01
N GLU A 75 -1.59 -5.84 4.49
CA GLU A 75 -2.16 -7.15 4.17
C GLU A 75 -3.11 -7.55 5.28
N VAL A 76 -4.34 -7.93 4.94
CA VAL A 76 -5.32 -8.44 5.91
C VAL A 76 -5.18 -9.96 5.94
N GLU A 77 -4.84 -10.50 7.10
CA GLU A 77 -4.66 -11.94 7.31
C GLU A 77 -5.91 -12.59 7.93
N ASP A 78 -6.66 -11.85 8.77
CA ASP A 78 -7.89 -12.31 9.40
C ASP A 78 -8.85 -11.14 9.65
N SER A 79 -10.12 -11.43 9.93
CA SER A 79 -11.13 -10.42 10.28
C SER A 79 -12.16 -10.97 11.28
N SER A 80 -12.47 -10.17 12.30
CA SER A 80 -13.42 -10.49 13.37
C SER A 80 -14.33 -9.28 13.59
N GLY A 81 -15.58 -9.37 13.14
CA GLY A 81 -16.56 -8.28 13.24
C GLY A 81 -16.11 -6.99 12.55
N SER A 82 -15.92 -5.93 13.32
CA SER A 82 -15.46 -4.61 12.84
C SER A 82 -13.93 -4.43 12.94
N THR A 83 -13.19 -5.53 13.09
CA THR A 83 -11.73 -5.50 13.24
C THR A 83 -11.04 -6.44 12.27
N SER A 84 -9.81 -6.08 11.90
CA SER A 84 -8.98 -6.85 10.99
C SER A 84 -7.61 -7.08 11.63
N TYR A 85 -7.11 -8.30 11.53
CA TYR A 85 -5.73 -8.62 11.85
C TYR A 85 -4.89 -8.39 10.61
N VAL A 86 -3.91 -7.49 10.71
CA VAL A 86 -3.15 -7.02 9.57
C VAL A 86 -1.66 -7.18 9.76
N LYS A 87 -0.96 -7.35 8.65
CA LYS A 87 0.49 -7.28 8.53
C LYS A 87 0.88 -5.97 7.86
N TYR A 88 1.81 -5.24 8.49
CA TYR A 88 2.29 -3.93 8.07
C TYR A 88 3.81 -3.85 8.12
N GLN A 89 4.44 -3.34 7.06
CA GLN A 89 5.88 -3.09 7.01
C GLN A 89 6.18 -1.60 7.17
N ALA A 90 6.84 -1.24 8.27
CA ALA A 90 7.22 0.13 8.58
C ALA A 90 8.41 0.63 7.75
N ARG A 91 8.69 1.94 7.85
CA ARG A 91 9.77 2.61 7.11
C ARG A 91 11.16 2.03 7.31
N ASN A 92 11.42 1.49 8.49
CA ASN A 92 12.69 0.84 8.85
C ASN A 92 12.75 -0.64 8.43
N GLY A 93 11.76 -1.15 7.69
CA GLY A 93 11.67 -2.55 7.28
C GLY A 93 11.12 -3.51 8.34
N THR A 94 10.84 -3.03 9.56
CA THR A 94 10.22 -3.88 10.59
C THR A 94 8.79 -4.22 10.19
N VAL A 95 8.44 -5.50 10.32
CA VAL A 95 7.10 -6.01 10.06
C VAL A 95 6.35 -6.16 11.37
N TYR A 96 5.14 -5.62 11.43
CA TYR A 96 4.23 -5.71 12.55
C TYR A 96 2.98 -6.48 12.13
N SER A 97 2.47 -7.32 13.04
CA SER A 97 1.16 -7.96 12.90
C SER A 97 0.30 -7.62 14.11
N SER A 98 -0.90 -7.08 13.90
CA SER A 98 -1.78 -6.62 14.98
C SER A 98 -3.22 -6.42 14.53
N TRP A 99 -4.15 -6.34 15.48
CA TRP A 99 -5.54 -5.95 15.22
C TRP A 99 -5.68 -4.44 15.03
N ILE A 100 -6.58 -4.06 14.12
CA ILE A 100 -6.97 -2.68 13.80
C ILE A 100 -8.48 -2.57 13.60
N ASP A 101 -8.99 -1.34 13.64
CA ASP A 101 -10.35 -1.00 13.21
C ASP A 101 -10.49 -1.13 11.68
N SER A 102 -11.34 -2.04 11.20
CA SER A 102 -11.53 -2.31 9.77
C SER A 102 -12.13 -1.12 9.01
N SER A 103 -12.86 -0.22 9.68
CA SER A 103 -13.41 0.98 9.03
C SER A 103 -12.32 1.94 8.54
N ARG A 104 -11.08 1.74 9.00
CA ARG A 104 -9.91 2.55 8.68
C ARG A 104 -9.10 2.00 7.52
N ILE A 105 -9.55 0.92 6.88
CA ILE A 105 -8.93 0.36 5.68
C ILE A 105 -9.95 0.27 4.55
N GLN A 106 -9.47 0.47 3.32
CA GLN A 106 -10.27 0.37 2.12
C GLN A 106 -9.61 -0.60 1.16
N GLU A 107 -10.39 -1.56 0.67
CA GLU A 107 -9.97 -2.43 -0.42
C GLU A 107 -9.67 -1.58 -1.67
N ILE A 108 -8.50 -1.81 -2.25
CA ILE A 108 -8.13 -1.22 -3.52
C ILE A 108 -8.56 -2.15 -4.63
N THR A 109 -9.75 -1.88 -5.16
CA THR A 109 -10.14 -2.45 -6.45
C THR A 109 -9.39 -1.66 -7.52
N LEU A 110 -8.33 -2.24 -8.07
CA LEU A 110 -7.77 -1.74 -9.32
C LEU A 110 -8.77 -2.09 -10.41
N GLY A 111 -9.72 -1.17 -10.62
CA GLY A 111 -10.70 -1.27 -11.67
C GLY A 111 -9.98 -1.55 -12.98
N THR A 112 -10.43 -2.60 -13.67
CA THR A 112 -10.21 -2.77 -15.10
C THR A 112 -10.35 -1.40 -15.74
N ILE A 113 -9.28 -0.89 -16.35
CA ILE A 113 -9.37 0.27 -17.23
C ILE A 113 -10.47 -0.10 -18.22
N LYS A 114 -11.65 0.52 -18.09
CA LYS A 114 -12.71 0.35 -19.08
C LYS A 114 -12.20 1.06 -20.31
N ASN A 115 -11.73 0.25 -21.27
CA ASN A 115 -11.47 0.69 -22.64
C ASN A 115 -12.73 1.31 -23.26
#